data_AF-A0A9D8P074-F1
#
_entry.id   AF-A0A9D8P074-F1
#
_cell.length_a   1.000
_cell.length_b   1.000
_cell.length_c   1.000
_cell.angle_alpha   90.00
_cell.angle_beta   90.00
_cell.angle_gamma   90.00
#
_symmetry.space_group_name_H-M   'P 1'
#
loop_
_entity.id
_entity.type
_entity.pdbx_description
1 polymer ?
#
loop_
_entity_poly.entity_id
_entity_poly.type
_entity_poly.pdbx_seq_one_letter_code
_entity_poly.pdbx_strand_id
1 'polypeptide(L)'
;MITFIQQQIVRLGQAGALPLLRTGLKGLEKESLRITPSGLIAQSPHPEALGSALTHPHITTDYSEALIELVTPPFDTAAETLAFLDDLHRFIYAHLGNEL
;
A
#
# COMPACT_ATOMS: atom_id res chain seq x y z
N MET A 1 25.96 -20.09 -23.20
CA MET A 1 24.76 -19.66 -23.96
C MET A 1 24.21 -18.44 -23.25
N ILE A 2 24.17 -17.28 -23.90
CA ILE A 2 23.64 -16.05 -23.28
C ILE A 2 22.11 -16.16 -23.23
N THR A 3 21.51 -15.93 -22.07
CA THR A 3 20.06 -16.03 -21.90
C THR A 3 19.33 -14.84 -22.54
N PHE A 4 18.04 -15.01 -22.83
CA PHE A 4 17.20 -13.94 -23.36
C PHE A 4 17.26 -12.66 -22.50
N ILE A 5 17.23 -12.80 -21.18
CA ILE A 5 17.32 -11.67 -20.24
C ILE A 5 18.67 -10.94 -20.37
N GLN A 6 19.77 -11.68 -20.48
CA GLN A 6 21.09 -11.08 -20.68
C GLN A 6 21.16 -10.30 -22.00
N GLN A 7 20.52 -10.78 -23.06
CA GLN A 7 20.42 -10.04 -24.33
C GLN A 7 19.61 -8.74 -24.18
N GLN A 8 18.52 -8.75 -23.40
CA GLN A 8 17.73 -7.53 -23.16
C GLN A 8 18.47 -6.49 -22.32
N ILE A 9 19.21 -6.92 -21.29
CA ILE A 9 20.04 -6.02 -20.47
C ILE A 9 21.11 -5.34 -21.34
N VAL A 10 21.78 -6.11 -22.21
CA VAL A 10 22.78 -5.54 -23.14
C VAL A 10 22.14 -4.52 -24.08
N ARG A 11 20.95 -4.81 -24.64
CA ARG A 11 20.22 -3.86 -25.49
C ARG A 11 19.86 -2.57 -24.75
N LEU A 12 19.37 -2.65 -23.51
CA LEU A 12 19.08 -1.48 -22.68
C LEU A 12 20.33 -0.64 -22.43
N GLY A 13 21.47 -1.29 -22.18
CA GLY A 13 22.78 -0.64 -22.05
C GLY A 13 23.20 0.09 -23.33
N GLN A 14 23.13 -0.59 -24.47
CA GLN A 14 23.50 -0.04 -25.78
C GLN A 14 22.61 1.13 -26.21
N ALA A 15 21.33 1.11 -25.82
CA ALA A 15 20.39 2.19 -26.08
C ALA A 15 20.57 3.41 -25.13
N GLY A 16 21.50 3.35 -24.16
CA GLY A 16 21.65 4.40 -23.14
C GLY A 16 20.46 4.50 -22.19
N ALA A 17 19.59 3.49 -22.15
CA ALA A 17 18.30 3.52 -21.47
C ALA A 17 18.36 3.04 -20.00
N LEU A 18 19.52 2.60 -19.50
CA LEU A 18 19.69 2.15 -18.11
C LEU A 18 19.22 3.15 -17.04
N PRO A 19 19.37 4.48 -17.20
CA PRO A 19 18.84 5.44 -16.23
C PRO A 19 17.33 5.36 -16.04
N LEU A 20 16.57 4.94 -17.08
CA LEU A 20 15.12 4.80 -17.01
C LEU A 20 14.67 3.74 -16.00
N LEU A 21 15.51 2.75 -15.70
CA LEU A 21 15.22 1.73 -14.68
C LEU A 21 15.12 2.29 -13.26
N ARG A 22 15.64 3.51 -13.03
CA ARG A 22 15.53 4.21 -11.73
C ARG A 22 14.27 5.07 -11.65
N THR A 23 13.61 5.29 -12.77
CA THR A 23 12.39 6.12 -12.87
C THR A 23 11.13 5.26 -12.69
N GLY A 24 9.95 5.89 -12.74
CA GLY A 24 8.66 5.25 -12.53
C GLY A 24 8.13 5.50 -11.13
N LEU A 25 6.82 5.70 -10.98
CA LEU A 25 6.22 5.94 -9.68
C LEU A 25 5.92 4.62 -8.97
N LYS A 26 5.87 4.65 -7.64
CA LYS A 26 5.66 3.50 -6.75
C LYS A 26 4.48 3.79 -5.82
N GLY A 27 3.47 2.93 -5.87
CA GLY A 27 2.36 2.90 -4.91
C GLY A 27 2.31 1.55 -4.20
N LEU A 28 1.71 1.52 -3.02
CA LEU A 28 1.45 0.32 -2.25
C LEU A 28 -0.02 0.26 -1.85
N GLU A 29 -0.55 -0.97 -1.91
CA GLU A 29 -1.82 -1.36 -1.31
C GLU A 29 -1.49 -2.36 -0.18
N LYS A 30 -2.09 -2.16 0.99
CA LYS A 30 -1.90 -3.04 2.14
C LYS A 30 -3.24 -3.33 2.80
N GLU A 31 -3.57 -4.61 2.88
CA GLU A 31 -4.79 -5.10 3.51
C GLU A 31 -4.51 -5.69 4.90
N SER A 32 -5.41 -5.45 5.86
CA SER A 32 -5.41 -6.12 7.15
C SER A 32 -6.80 -6.17 7.78
N LEU A 33 -7.10 -7.31 8.40
CA LEU A 33 -8.31 -7.46 9.20
C LEU A 33 -8.18 -6.69 10.50
N ARG A 34 -9.19 -5.88 10.81
CA ARG A 34 -9.45 -5.41 12.17
C ARG A 34 -9.81 -6.58 13.05
N ILE A 35 -9.18 -6.67 14.21
CA ILE A 35 -9.44 -7.73 15.18
C ILE A 35 -9.76 -7.16 16.57
N THR A 36 -10.52 -7.92 17.34
CA THR A 36 -10.70 -7.68 18.76
C THR A 36 -9.40 -8.00 19.52
N PRO A 37 -9.25 -7.53 20.78
CA PRO A 37 -8.12 -7.92 21.63
C PRO A 37 -8.01 -9.43 21.90
N SER A 38 -9.10 -10.17 21.69
CA SER A 38 -9.14 -11.64 21.78
C SER A 38 -8.73 -12.34 20.47
N GLY A 39 -8.33 -11.59 19.44
CA GLY A 39 -7.89 -12.13 18.15
C GLY A 39 -9.02 -12.56 17.22
N LEU A 40 -10.26 -12.13 17.46
CA LEU A 40 -11.40 -12.43 16.60
C LEU A 40 -11.61 -11.30 15.58
N ILE A 41 -12.12 -11.61 14.39
CA ILE A 41 -12.44 -10.58 13.39
C ILE A 41 -13.50 -9.62 13.97
N ALA A 42 -13.21 -8.32 13.91
CA ALA A 42 -14.12 -7.29 14.37
C ALA A 42 -15.46 -7.35 13.60
N GLN A 43 -16.57 -7.23 14.32
CA GLN A 43 -17.93 -7.21 13.75
C GLN A 43 -18.55 -5.80 13.76
N SER A 44 -17.80 -4.81 14.24
CA SER A 44 -18.16 -3.40 14.21
C SER A 44 -18.10 -2.87 12.77
N PRO A 45 -18.92 -1.86 12.43
CA PRO A 45 -18.84 -1.18 11.15
C PRO A 45 -17.49 -0.45 10.98
N HIS A 46 -17.20 -0.04 9.75
CA HIS A 46 -16.08 0.84 9.42
C HIS A 46 -16.10 2.08 10.32
N PRO A 47 -14.99 2.41 11.03
CA PRO A 47 -14.99 3.54 11.96
C PRO A 47 -15.26 4.87 11.26
N GLU A 48 -16.23 5.64 11.73
CA GLU A 48 -16.60 6.94 11.13
C GLU A 48 -15.43 7.93 11.04
N ALA A 49 -14.49 7.84 11.99
CA ALA A 49 -13.29 8.68 12.01
C ALA A 49 -12.35 8.45 10.82
N LEU A 50 -12.47 7.30 10.13
CA LEU A 50 -11.71 6.99 8.91
C LEU A 50 -12.41 7.50 7.64
N GLY A 51 -13.60 8.09 7.77
CA GLY A 51 -14.37 8.64 6.67
C GLY A 51 -15.22 7.60 5.96
N SER A 52 -15.45 7.81 4.66
CA SER A 52 -16.24 6.90 3.84
C SER A 52 -15.33 5.98 3.04
N ALA A 53 -15.37 4.68 3.30
CA ALA A 53 -14.63 3.68 2.52
C ALA A 53 -14.90 3.80 1.00
N LEU A 54 -16.10 4.20 0.60
CA LEU A 54 -16.46 4.34 -0.82
C LEU A 54 -15.68 5.46 -1.55
N THR A 55 -15.30 6.52 -0.85
CA THR A 55 -14.76 7.74 -1.50
C THR A 55 -13.45 8.24 -0.91
N HIS A 56 -12.99 7.70 0.23
CA HIS A 56 -11.76 8.15 0.87
C HIS A 56 -10.55 7.67 0.04
N PRO A 57 -9.61 8.56 -0.35
CA PRO A 57 -8.60 8.26 -1.35
C PRO A 57 -7.47 7.32 -0.89
N HIS A 58 -7.36 7.09 0.42
CA HIS A 58 -6.24 6.36 1.02
C HIS A 58 -6.67 5.23 1.95
N ILE A 59 -7.94 5.18 2.34
CA ILE A 59 -8.45 4.23 3.33
C ILE A 59 -9.76 3.73 2.78
N THR A 60 -9.86 2.43 2.56
CA THR A 60 -11.08 1.77 2.11
C THR A 60 -11.22 0.43 2.82
N THR A 61 -12.26 -0.31 2.47
CA THR A 61 -12.40 -1.73 2.78
C THR A 61 -12.33 -2.52 1.49
N ASP A 62 -11.68 -3.67 1.51
CA ASP A 62 -11.76 -4.65 0.42
C ASP A 62 -12.99 -5.56 0.64
N TYR A 63 -12.88 -6.88 0.49
CA TYR A 63 -14.00 -7.82 0.47
C TYR A 63 -14.95 -7.72 1.68
N SER A 64 -14.45 -7.38 2.87
CA SER A 64 -15.24 -7.35 4.09
C SER A 64 -15.14 -6.01 4.81
N GLU A 65 -16.19 -5.66 5.55
CA GLU A 65 -16.25 -4.46 6.41
C GLU A 65 -15.07 -4.36 7.41
N ALA A 66 -14.52 -5.50 7.80
CA ALA A 66 -13.40 -5.58 8.73
C ALA A 66 -12.02 -5.56 8.04
N LEU A 67 -11.95 -5.76 6.72
CA LEU A 67 -10.70 -5.81 5.97
C LEU A 67 -10.34 -4.42 5.47
N ILE A 68 -9.63 -3.65 6.30
CA ILE A 68 -9.15 -2.32 5.91
C ILE A 68 -8.05 -2.49 4.86
N GLU A 69 -8.17 -1.71 3.79
CA GLU A 69 -7.16 -1.56 2.75
C GLU A 69 -6.62 -0.13 2.73
N LEU A 70 -5.30 -0.02 2.65
CA LEU A 70 -4.56 1.23 2.66
C LEU A 70 -3.86 1.44 1.35
N VAL A 71 -4.14 2.59 0.73
CA VAL A 71 -3.70 2.91 -0.63
C VAL A 71 -2.84 4.16 -0.59
N THR A 72 -1.57 4.03 -0.94
CA THR A 72 -0.67 5.19 -1.02
C THR A 72 -0.84 5.91 -2.37
N PRO A 73 -0.58 7.23 -2.44
CA PRO A 73 -0.28 7.88 -3.70
C PRO A 73 0.92 7.22 -4.41
N PRO A 74 1.06 7.44 -5.72
CA PRO A 74 2.27 7.08 -6.45
C PRO A 74 3.41 8.07 -6.15
N PHE A 75 4.54 7.59 -5.64
CA PHE A 75 5.73 8.40 -5.30
C PHE A 75 6.96 8.04 -6.14
N ASP A 76 7.93 8.95 -6.24
CA ASP A 76 9.17 8.72 -6.99
C ASP A 76 10.09 7.69 -6.31
N THR A 77 10.07 7.63 -4.98
CA THR A 77 10.93 6.74 -4.21
C THR A 77 10.14 5.79 -3.30
N ALA A 78 10.68 4.59 -3.09
CA ALA A 78 10.11 3.64 -2.14
C ALA A 78 10.13 4.17 -0.69
N ALA A 79 11.09 5.04 -0.36
CA ALA A 79 11.17 5.66 0.97
C ALA A 79 9.97 6.58 1.23
N GLU A 80 9.57 7.40 0.26
CA GLU A 80 8.37 8.24 0.36
C GLU A 80 7.11 7.40 0.47
N THR A 81 6.98 6.36 -0.36
CA THR A 81 5.84 5.43 -0.30
C THR A 81 5.71 4.78 1.08
N LEU A 82 6.82 4.31 1.66
CA LEU A 82 6.83 3.68 2.99
C LEU A 82 6.57 4.69 4.11
N ALA A 83 7.09 5.92 4.01
CA ALA A 83 6.83 6.97 5.00
C ALA A 83 5.34 7.35 5.03
N PHE A 84 4.71 7.51 3.86
CA PHE A 84 3.27 7.77 3.78
C PHE A 84 2.44 6.62 4.34
N LEU A 85 2.78 5.37 4.00
CA LEU A 85 2.08 4.19 4.52
C LEU A 85 2.19 4.10 6.05
N ASP A 86 3.35 4.42 6.61
CA ASP A 86 3.62 4.43 8.05
C ASP A 86 2.80 5.51 8.77
N ASP A 87 2.69 6.72 8.21
CA ASP A 87 1.82 7.77 8.75
C ASP A 87 0.34 7.38 8.71
N LEU A 88 -0.10 6.77 7.61
CA LEU A 88 -1.46 6.29 7.45
C LEU A 88 -1.79 5.16 8.44
N HIS A 89 -0.85 4.22 8.62
CA HIS A 89 -0.94 3.17 9.65
C HIS A 89 -1.12 3.79 11.04
N ARG A 90 -0.27 4.75 11.43
CA ARG A 90 -0.36 5.41 12.75
C ARG A 90 -1.69 6.12 12.93
N PHE A 91 -2.16 6.83 11.90
CA PHE A 91 -3.46 7.49 11.94
C PHE A 91 -4.58 6.48 12.21
N ILE A 92 -4.60 5.34 11.51
CA ILE A 92 -5.64 4.33 11.71
C ILE A 92 -5.58 3.72 13.10
N TYR A 93 -4.42 3.30 13.57
CA TYR A 93 -4.27 2.71 14.91
C TYR A 93 -4.71 3.64 16.03
N ALA A 94 -4.59 4.96 15.85
CA ALA A 94 -5.11 5.95 16.80
C ALA A 94 -6.66 6.04 16.82
N HIS A 95 -7.34 5.55 15.79
CA HIS A 95 -8.80 5.64 15.59
C HIS A 95 -9.53 4.29 15.58
N LEU A 96 -8.84 3.17 15.84
CA LEU A 96 -9.45 1.83 15.96
C LEU A 96 -10.07 1.55 17.35
N GLY A 97 -9.93 2.47 18.31
CA GLY A 97 -10.48 2.31 19.65
C GLY A 97 -9.88 1.11 20.38
N ASN A 98 -10.69 0.08 20.65
CA ASN A 98 -10.25 -1.15 21.33
C ASN A 98 -9.88 -2.28 20.35
N GLU A 99 -9.87 -2.02 19.05
CA GLU A 99 -9.48 -2.99 18.01
C GLU A 99 -7.99 -2.85 17.64
N LEU A 100 -7.48 -3.84 16.90
CA LEU A 100 -6.09 -3.91 16.43
C LEU A 100 -6.02 -4.14 14.91
#